data_AF-A0A3D4GWK2-F1
#
_entry.id   AF-A0A3D4GWK2-F1
#
_cell.length_a   1.000
_cell.length_b   1.000
_cell.length_c   1.000
_cell.angle_alpha   90.00
_cell.angle_beta   90.00
_cell.angle_gamma   90.00
#
_symmetry.space_group_name_H-M   'P 1'
#
loop_
_entity.id
_entity.type
_entity.pdbx_description
1 polymer ?
#
loop_
_entity_poly.entity_id
_entity_poly.type
_entity_poly.pdbx_seq_one_letter_code
_entity_poly.pdbx_strand_id
1 'polypeptide(L)'
;MTYSVACRQFSALQMPRCFRTTLDSGNKMPNISVPVRYYHQPRTAYVTEADFQLKTLEWDLDVSQITLILVDVWSDHYVSTHLERGRDITVNRIRPLTDAFRRMGGTVIHAPSPDCAKRYPQWTQFAGDHETHGRSGKPADNWPPPDFRSKTGDYEKFARPKEPHQQLFHNIIANRDIIPESRPQEGDHVIVTGDQLHRLLKHKKILQLFYAGFAANMCVPFRDYGMRALTDRGYDTILVRDCTSAIEVEDTFDDFDLTRNAIIDTELTVGYSTTSADLINASEKAG
;
A
#
# COMPACT_ATOMS: atom_id res chain seq x y z
N MET A 1 39.28 68.08 -48.75
CA MET A 1 38.33 68.64 -47.78
C MET A 1 37.87 67.52 -46.86
N THR A 2 38.04 67.75 -45.56
CA THR A 2 37.49 67.05 -44.39
C THR A 2 36.08 66.51 -44.56
N TYR A 3 35.75 65.39 -43.89
CA TYR A 3 34.57 65.14 -43.03
C TYR A 3 34.79 63.77 -42.35
N SER A 4 35.20 63.67 -41.08
CA SER A 4 34.51 63.93 -39.80
C SER A 4 33.41 62.92 -39.44
N VAL A 5 33.61 62.35 -38.25
CA VAL A 5 32.92 61.26 -37.56
C VAL A 5 31.55 61.69 -37.03
N ALA A 6 30.61 60.75 -36.94
CA ALA A 6 29.51 60.80 -35.96
C ALA A 6 29.33 59.45 -35.27
N CYS A 7 29.81 59.39 -34.02
CA CYS A 7 29.59 58.34 -33.04
C CYS A 7 28.15 58.45 -32.51
N ARG A 8 27.36 57.37 -32.53
CA ARG A 8 26.02 57.34 -31.91
C ARG A 8 26.07 56.58 -30.58
N GLN A 9 25.51 57.24 -29.57
CA GLN A 9 25.32 56.78 -28.19
C GLN A 9 24.49 55.48 -28.13
N PHE A 10 24.95 54.52 -27.32
CA PHE A 10 24.13 53.41 -26.85
C PHE A 10 23.44 53.80 -25.54
N SER A 11 22.11 53.72 -25.54
CA SER A 11 21.27 53.90 -24.36
C SER A 11 21.22 52.60 -23.55
N ALA A 12 21.33 52.70 -22.23
CA ALA A 12 21.34 51.58 -21.30
C ALA A 12 19.97 50.90 -21.25
N LEU A 13 19.89 49.67 -21.75
CA LEU A 13 18.74 48.78 -21.56
C LEU A 13 18.81 48.11 -20.18
N GLN A 14 17.69 48.25 -19.49
CA GLN A 14 17.41 47.86 -18.11
C GLN A 14 17.44 46.34 -17.95
N MET A 15 18.37 45.85 -17.11
CA MET A 15 18.45 44.43 -16.73
C MET A 15 17.21 44.02 -15.93
N PRO A 16 16.55 42.89 -16.25
CA PRO A 16 15.45 42.39 -15.44
C PRO A 16 15.96 41.97 -14.05
N ARG A 17 15.28 42.46 -13.02
CA ARG A 17 15.55 42.18 -11.61
C ARG A 17 15.54 40.67 -11.37
N CYS A 18 16.60 40.22 -10.72
CA CYS A 18 16.72 38.95 -10.03
C CYS A 18 15.39 38.57 -9.35
N PHE A 19 14.73 37.52 -9.84
CA PHE A 19 13.70 36.84 -9.05
C PHE A 19 14.43 36.21 -7.86
N ARG A 20 14.34 36.86 -6.69
CA ARG A 20 14.49 36.16 -5.43
C ARG A 20 13.40 35.11 -5.41
N THR A 21 13.75 33.86 -5.68
CA THR A 21 13.02 32.73 -5.14
C THR A 21 13.04 32.93 -3.63
N THR A 22 11.91 33.38 -3.08
CA THR A 22 11.59 33.12 -1.70
C THR A 22 11.75 31.61 -1.53
N LEU A 23 12.81 31.20 -0.80
CA LEU A 23 12.83 29.91 -0.16
C LEU A 23 11.53 29.87 0.63
N ASP A 24 10.58 29.11 0.11
CA ASP A 24 9.37 28.76 0.83
C ASP A 24 9.86 28.24 2.17
N SER A 25 9.58 28.99 3.23
CA SER A 25 9.81 28.53 4.60
C SER A 25 8.81 27.40 4.79
N GLY A 26 9.18 26.24 4.25
CA GLY A 26 8.34 25.07 4.10
C GLY A 26 7.75 24.77 5.46
N ASN A 27 6.43 24.88 5.55
CA ASN A 27 5.71 24.53 6.75
C ASN A 27 6.04 23.06 7.03
N LYS A 28 6.93 22.80 7.99
CA LYS A 28 7.38 21.44 8.31
C LYS A 28 6.12 20.68 8.70
N MET A 29 5.81 19.61 7.96
CA MET A 29 4.64 18.80 8.28
C MET A 29 4.77 18.29 9.72
N PRO A 30 3.64 18.20 10.44
CA PRO A 30 3.71 17.92 11.85
C PRO A 30 4.20 16.49 12.08
N ASN A 31 4.83 16.27 13.22
CA ASN A 31 5.18 14.95 13.69
C ASN A 31 3.97 14.32 14.39
N ILE A 32 3.80 13.01 14.31
CA ILE A 32 2.79 12.24 15.03
C ILE A 32 3.43 11.20 15.95
N SER A 33 2.91 11.04 17.16
CA SER A 33 3.33 9.97 18.08
C SER A 33 2.38 8.79 17.95
N VAL A 34 2.90 7.61 17.57
CA VAL A 34 2.09 6.42 17.29
C VAL A 34 2.60 5.23 18.11
N PRO A 35 1.75 4.59 18.92
CA PRO A 35 2.07 3.31 19.53
C PRO A 35 2.06 2.21 18.46
N VAL A 36 3.16 1.47 18.38
CA VAL A 36 3.28 0.29 17.52
C VAL A 36 3.64 -0.94 18.35
N ARG A 37 3.10 -2.10 17.98
CA ARG A 37 3.29 -3.35 18.73
C ARG A 37 3.99 -4.41 17.90
N TYR A 38 4.77 -5.25 18.55
CA TYR A 38 5.49 -6.38 17.98
C TYR A 38 5.77 -7.44 19.06
N TYR A 39 6.03 -8.68 18.66
CA TYR A 39 6.56 -9.70 19.56
C TYR A 39 8.07 -9.56 19.68
N HIS A 40 8.54 -9.20 20.87
CA HIS A 40 9.97 -9.13 21.15
C HIS A 40 10.55 -10.55 21.27
N GLN A 41 11.51 -10.86 20.41
CA GLN A 41 12.26 -12.12 20.41
C GLN A 41 13.68 -11.85 20.96
N PRO A 42 13.96 -12.18 22.24
CA PRO A 42 15.26 -11.92 22.83
C PRO A 42 16.36 -12.66 22.05
N ARG A 43 17.40 -11.93 21.63
CA ARG A 43 18.56 -12.51 20.90
C ARG A 43 19.61 -13.05 21.88
N THR A 44 19.21 -14.03 22.69
CA THR A 44 20.07 -14.74 23.65
C THR A 44 19.79 -16.25 23.63
N ALA A 45 20.68 -17.05 24.21
CA ALA A 45 20.53 -18.50 24.27
C ALA A 45 19.51 -18.95 25.33
N TYR A 46 18.93 -20.15 25.13
CA TYR A 46 18.02 -20.83 26.06
C TYR A 46 16.74 -20.06 26.41
N VAL A 47 16.28 -19.21 25.49
CA VAL A 47 14.94 -18.63 25.55
C VAL A 47 13.87 -19.69 25.28
N THR A 48 12.71 -19.51 25.87
CA THR A 48 11.50 -20.29 25.63
C THR A 48 10.51 -19.49 24.79
N GLU A 49 9.54 -20.15 24.17
CA GLU A 49 8.46 -19.44 23.44
C GLU A 49 7.66 -18.51 24.37
N ALA A 50 7.59 -18.84 25.67
CA ALA A 50 6.99 -17.98 26.68
C ALA A 50 7.76 -16.67 26.88
N ASP A 51 9.02 -16.55 26.45
CA ASP A 51 9.78 -15.30 26.50
C ASP A 51 9.45 -14.36 25.33
N PHE A 52 8.69 -14.83 24.33
CA PHE A 52 8.27 -14.02 23.18
C PHE A 52 7.06 -13.20 23.58
N GLN A 53 7.34 -12.03 24.14
CA GLN A 53 6.34 -11.16 24.76
C GLN A 53 5.93 -10.06 23.79
N LEU A 54 4.63 -9.77 23.73
CA LEU A 54 4.12 -8.60 23.03
C LEU A 54 4.66 -7.33 23.72
N LYS A 55 5.29 -6.45 22.95
CA LYS A 55 5.81 -5.16 23.42
C LYS A 55 5.25 -4.04 22.57
N THR A 56 5.22 -2.85 23.16
CA THR A 56 4.82 -1.60 22.50
C THR A 56 6.02 -0.65 22.46
N LEU A 57 6.19 0.03 21.33
CA LEU A 57 7.09 1.17 21.16
C LEU A 57 6.25 2.41 20.88
N GLU A 58 6.72 3.56 21.33
CA GLU A 58 6.18 4.85 20.93
C GLU A 58 7.08 5.44 19.84
N TRP A 59 6.56 5.56 18.63
CA TRP A 59 7.28 6.11 17.50
C TRP A 59 6.89 7.57 17.28
N ASP A 60 7.89 8.44 17.16
CA ASP A 60 7.73 9.82 16.69
C ASP A 60 8.00 9.85 15.18
N LEU A 61 6.96 10.11 14.39
CA LEU A 61 6.97 9.96 12.94
C LEU A 61 6.75 11.30 12.24
N ASP A 62 7.64 11.64 11.31
CA ASP A 62 7.45 12.75 10.38
C ASP A 62 6.40 12.36 9.34
N VAL A 63 5.30 13.12 9.24
CA VAL A 63 4.20 12.83 8.31
C VAL A 63 4.66 12.80 6.85
N SER A 64 5.78 13.44 6.49
CA SER A 64 6.35 13.37 5.14
C SER A 64 6.95 12.00 4.80
N GLN A 65 7.23 11.19 5.82
CA GLN A 65 7.89 9.89 5.67
C GLN A 65 6.94 8.71 5.86
N ILE A 66 5.63 8.96 6.01
CA ILE A 66 4.62 7.92 6.21
C ILE A 66 3.61 7.85 5.07
N THR A 67 2.99 6.68 4.91
CA THR A 67 1.88 6.49 3.96
C THR A 67 0.87 5.46 4.46
N LEU A 68 -0.38 5.62 4.01
CA LEU A 68 -1.44 4.62 4.14
C LEU A 68 -1.60 3.88 2.80
N ILE A 69 -1.44 2.57 2.82
CA ILE A 69 -1.61 1.67 1.67
C ILE A 69 -2.91 0.88 1.86
N LEU A 70 -3.83 1.03 0.91
CA LEU A 70 -5.14 0.40 0.88
C LEU A 70 -5.13 -0.79 -0.09
N VAL A 71 -5.01 -2.00 0.43
CA VAL A 71 -4.88 -3.23 -0.35
C VAL A 71 -6.26 -3.84 -0.62
N ASP A 72 -6.62 -3.98 -1.89
CA ASP A 72 -7.77 -4.81 -2.32
C ASP A 72 -9.09 -4.50 -1.56
N VAL A 73 -9.41 -3.20 -1.40
CA VAL A 73 -10.65 -2.71 -0.74
C VAL A 73 -11.83 -2.76 -1.71
N TRP A 74 -12.40 -3.96 -1.87
CA TRP A 74 -13.33 -4.28 -2.96
C TRP A 74 -14.79 -3.87 -2.76
N SER A 75 -15.45 -3.51 -3.86
CA SER A 75 -16.89 -3.28 -3.97
C SER A 75 -17.71 -4.57 -4.08
N ASP A 76 -17.06 -5.68 -4.44
CA ASP A 76 -17.71 -6.99 -4.66
C ASP A 76 -16.73 -8.14 -4.39
N HIS A 77 -17.24 -9.27 -3.91
CA HIS A 77 -16.47 -10.46 -3.57
C HIS A 77 -17.36 -11.70 -3.53
N TYR A 78 -16.85 -12.84 -4.01
CA TYR A 78 -17.60 -14.10 -4.08
C TYR A 78 -17.87 -14.75 -2.72
N VAL A 79 -17.16 -14.32 -1.68
CA VAL A 79 -17.43 -14.67 -0.28
C VAL A 79 -18.26 -13.55 0.33
N SER A 80 -19.58 -13.75 0.44
CA SER A 80 -20.54 -12.72 0.86
C SER A 80 -20.27 -12.19 2.27
N THR A 81 -19.98 -13.06 3.23
CA THR A 81 -19.69 -12.66 4.61
C THR A 81 -18.40 -11.85 4.72
N HIS A 82 -17.40 -12.15 3.88
CA HIS A 82 -16.20 -11.33 3.77
C HIS A 82 -16.49 -9.97 3.13
N LEU A 83 -17.37 -9.92 2.10
CA LEU A 83 -17.79 -8.66 1.48
C LEU A 83 -18.51 -7.75 2.48
N GLU A 84 -19.46 -8.30 3.23
CA GLU A 84 -20.24 -7.56 4.24
C GLU A 84 -19.34 -7.02 5.35
N ARG A 85 -18.48 -7.88 5.92
CA ARG A 85 -17.49 -7.47 6.92
C ARG A 85 -16.49 -6.46 6.38
N GLY A 86 -15.99 -6.67 5.17
CA GLY A 86 -15.06 -5.78 4.50
C GLY A 86 -15.66 -4.39 4.29
N ARG A 87 -16.95 -4.32 3.93
CA ARG A 87 -17.68 -3.05 3.83
C ARG A 87 -17.80 -2.35 5.18
N ASP A 88 -18.19 -3.06 6.23
CA ASP A 88 -18.31 -2.49 7.58
C ASP A 88 -16.98 -1.88 8.06
N ILE A 89 -15.89 -2.66 7.98
CA ILE A 89 -14.54 -2.19 8.32
C ILE A 89 -14.14 -0.99 7.44
N THR A 90 -14.47 -1.02 6.15
CA THR A 90 -14.11 0.07 5.26
C THR A 90 -14.81 1.37 5.64
N VAL A 91 -16.13 1.32 5.84
CA VAL A 91 -16.93 2.49 6.15
C VAL A 91 -16.59 3.06 7.53
N ASN A 92 -16.42 2.18 8.53
CA ASN A 92 -16.29 2.58 9.93
C ASN A 92 -14.85 2.80 10.39
N ARG A 93 -13.84 2.24 9.69
CA ARG A 93 -12.42 2.32 10.11
C ARG A 93 -11.52 2.89 9.02
N ILE A 94 -11.50 2.26 7.84
CA ILE A 94 -10.57 2.63 6.76
C ILE A 94 -10.86 4.04 6.24
N ARG A 95 -12.12 4.39 5.99
CA ARG A 95 -12.48 5.71 5.46
C ARG A 95 -12.12 6.84 6.44
N PRO A 96 -12.51 6.81 7.73
CA PRO A 96 -12.07 7.81 8.70
C PRO A 96 -10.54 7.94 8.79
N LEU A 97 -9.82 6.81 8.75
CA LEU A 97 -8.36 6.80 8.75
C LEU A 97 -7.77 7.43 7.49
N THR A 98 -8.35 7.14 6.33
CA THR A 98 -7.93 7.71 5.05
C THR A 98 -8.12 9.22 5.07
N ASP A 99 -9.26 9.70 5.58
CA ASP A 99 -9.53 11.12 5.72
C ASP A 99 -8.55 11.79 6.70
N ALA A 100 -8.14 11.10 7.77
CA ALA A 100 -7.10 11.58 8.69
C ALA A 100 -5.74 11.72 7.99
N PHE A 101 -5.31 10.72 7.21
CA PHE A 101 -4.07 10.79 6.43
C PHE A 101 -4.09 11.96 5.44
N ARG A 102 -5.19 12.17 4.72
CA ARG A 102 -5.34 13.30 3.80
C ARG A 102 -5.26 14.65 4.53
N ARG A 103 -5.95 14.82 5.66
CA ARG A 103 -5.95 16.07 6.44
C ARG A 103 -4.55 16.44 6.93
N MET A 104 -3.77 15.47 7.40
CA MET A 104 -2.41 15.74 7.90
C MET A 104 -1.36 15.89 6.79
N GLY A 105 -1.74 15.70 5.52
CA GLY A 105 -0.81 15.75 4.38
C GLY A 105 -0.03 14.44 4.14
N GLY A 106 -0.45 13.35 4.80
CA GLY A 106 0.10 12.02 4.59
C GLY A 106 -0.29 11.45 3.21
N THR A 107 0.57 10.61 2.64
CA THR A 107 0.32 10.03 1.32
C THR A 107 -0.65 8.84 1.42
N VAL A 108 -1.70 8.82 0.60
CA VAL A 108 -2.63 7.69 0.45
C VAL A 108 -2.38 6.97 -0.87
N ILE A 109 -2.22 5.64 -0.81
CA ILE A 109 -1.93 4.79 -1.96
C ILE A 109 -2.95 3.65 -2.02
N HIS A 110 -3.63 3.51 -3.14
CA HIS A 110 -4.54 2.41 -3.42
C HIS A 110 -3.80 1.31 -4.19
N ALA A 111 -3.93 0.08 -3.73
CA ALA A 111 -3.23 -1.08 -4.28
C ALA A 111 -4.23 -2.22 -4.60
N PRO A 112 -5.17 -2.00 -5.54
CA PRO A 112 -6.04 -3.08 -6.03
C PRO A 112 -5.26 -4.00 -6.98
N SER A 113 -5.84 -5.15 -7.33
CA SER A 113 -5.36 -5.98 -8.45
C SER A 113 -5.13 -5.17 -9.74
N PRO A 114 -4.12 -5.52 -10.57
CA PRO A 114 -3.73 -4.74 -11.74
C PRO A 114 -4.84 -4.40 -12.74
N ASP A 115 -5.78 -5.32 -12.98
CA ASP A 115 -6.87 -5.10 -13.93
C ASP A 115 -7.86 -4.02 -13.44
N CYS A 116 -8.07 -3.94 -12.12
CA CYS A 116 -8.86 -2.88 -11.50
C CYS A 116 -8.10 -1.54 -11.51
N ALA A 117 -6.83 -1.55 -11.11
CA ALA A 117 -6.00 -0.33 -11.04
C ALA A 117 -6.00 0.45 -12.36
N LYS A 118 -5.90 -0.25 -13.50
CA LYS A 118 -5.87 0.34 -14.84
C LYS A 118 -7.10 1.18 -15.21
N ARG A 119 -8.19 1.08 -14.45
CA ARG A 119 -9.40 1.90 -14.62
C ARG A 119 -9.28 3.30 -14.00
N TYR A 120 -8.24 3.55 -13.20
CA TYR A 120 -8.03 4.81 -12.49
C TYR A 120 -6.84 5.58 -13.08
N PRO A 121 -6.98 6.82 -13.55
CA PRO A 121 -5.92 7.54 -14.29
C PRO A 121 -4.59 7.64 -13.52
N GLN A 122 -4.63 7.63 -12.19
CA GLN A 122 -3.46 7.65 -11.30
C GLN A 122 -2.52 6.44 -11.50
N TRP A 123 -2.99 5.31 -12.06
CA TRP A 123 -2.19 4.08 -12.17
C TRP A 123 -0.90 4.24 -12.98
N THR A 124 -0.86 5.23 -13.88
CA THR A 124 0.32 5.54 -14.71
C THR A 124 1.38 6.34 -13.97
N GLN A 125 1.05 6.96 -12.83
CA GLN A 125 1.99 7.74 -12.04
C GLN A 125 3.05 6.82 -11.47
N PHE A 126 4.33 7.16 -11.70
CA PHE A 126 5.46 6.33 -11.32
C PHE A 126 5.45 4.92 -11.92
N ALA A 127 4.58 4.61 -12.89
CA ALA A 127 4.66 3.37 -13.65
C ALA A 127 5.89 3.40 -14.57
N GLY A 128 6.45 2.24 -14.86
CA GLY A 128 7.63 2.09 -15.71
C GLY A 128 7.22 1.49 -17.05
N ASP A 129 8.17 1.40 -17.97
CA ASP A 129 7.92 0.89 -19.32
C ASP A 129 7.32 -0.53 -19.28
N HIS A 130 7.77 -1.36 -18.33
CA HIS A 130 7.32 -2.74 -18.22
C HIS A 130 5.88 -2.89 -17.68
N GLU A 131 5.40 -1.99 -16.83
CA GLU A 131 3.99 -2.01 -16.40
C GLU A 131 3.06 -1.44 -17.48
N THR A 132 3.54 -0.47 -18.26
CA THR A 132 2.74 0.27 -19.25
C THR A 132 2.68 -0.40 -20.61
N HIS A 133 3.79 -0.97 -21.07
CA HIS A 133 3.94 -1.60 -22.38
C HIS A 133 4.06 -3.13 -22.29
N GLY A 134 3.95 -3.68 -21.07
CA GLY A 134 4.22 -5.08 -20.77
C GLY A 134 5.71 -5.37 -20.63
N ARG A 135 6.06 -6.47 -19.94
CA ARG A 135 7.46 -6.90 -19.84
C ARG A 135 7.99 -7.27 -21.23
N SER A 136 8.88 -6.45 -21.78
CA SER A 136 9.80 -6.83 -22.84
C SER A 136 10.96 -7.65 -22.25
N GLY A 137 10.73 -8.90 -21.84
CA GLY A 137 11.84 -9.67 -21.28
C GLY A 137 11.60 -11.11 -20.81
N LYS A 138 12.49 -11.99 -21.32
CA LYS A 138 12.76 -13.42 -21.09
C LYS A 138 11.57 -14.40 -21.30
N PRO A 139 11.74 -15.47 -22.11
CA PRO A 139 10.81 -16.59 -22.11
C PRO A 139 10.62 -17.07 -20.68
N ALA A 140 9.37 -17.24 -20.26
CA ALA A 140 9.08 -17.88 -18.98
C ALA A 140 9.82 -19.22 -18.94
N ASP A 141 10.47 -19.51 -17.81
CA ASP A 141 10.94 -20.87 -17.58
C ASP A 141 9.74 -21.81 -17.73
N ASN A 142 9.91 -22.83 -18.56
CA ASN A 142 8.84 -23.80 -18.81
C ASN A 142 8.74 -24.84 -17.69
N TRP A 143 9.57 -24.74 -16.66
CA TRP A 143 9.48 -25.53 -15.44
C TRP A 143 8.82 -24.76 -14.27
N PRO A 144 7.89 -25.38 -13.49
CA PRO A 144 7.30 -26.71 -13.69
C PRO A 144 6.51 -26.78 -15.01
N PRO A 145 6.36 -27.96 -15.63
CA PRO A 145 5.71 -28.11 -16.94
C PRO A 145 4.32 -27.45 -17.04
N PRO A 146 3.93 -26.88 -18.21
CA PRO A 146 2.65 -26.19 -18.35
C PRO A 146 1.43 -27.04 -17.97
N ASP A 147 1.42 -28.31 -18.34
CA ASP A 147 0.38 -29.29 -18.02
C ASP A 147 0.33 -29.64 -16.52
N PHE A 148 1.47 -29.67 -15.84
CA PHE A 148 1.52 -29.80 -14.39
C PHE A 148 0.93 -28.57 -13.69
N ARG A 149 1.17 -27.36 -14.21
CA ARG A 149 0.62 -26.11 -13.67
C ARG A 149 -0.89 -26.02 -13.88
N SER A 150 -1.39 -26.41 -15.05
CA SER A 150 -2.82 -26.44 -15.36
C SER A 150 -3.55 -27.68 -14.83
N LYS A 151 -2.82 -28.66 -14.29
CA LYS A 151 -3.34 -29.96 -13.84
C LYS A 151 -4.13 -30.68 -14.95
N THR A 152 -3.53 -30.79 -16.13
CA THR A 152 -4.11 -31.46 -17.31
C THR A 152 -3.33 -32.72 -17.71
N GLY A 153 -3.91 -33.58 -18.56
CA GLY A 153 -3.25 -34.81 -19.02
C GLY A 153 -2.95 -35.76 -17.86
N ASP A 154 -1.72 -36.29 -17.81
CA ASP A 154 -1.27 -37.21 -16.75
C ASP A 154 -1.33 -36.62 -15.33
N TYR A 155 -1.45 -35.29 -15.21
CA TYR A 155 -1.51 -34.56 -13.94
C TYR A 155 -2.93 -34.24 -13.46
N GLU A 156 -3.97 -34.58 -14.21
CA GLU A 156 -5.37 -34.33 -13.83
C GLU A 156 -5.75 -35.03 -12.50
N LYS A 157 -5.11 -36.16 -12.20
CA LYS A 157 -5.23 -36.87 -10.91
C LYS A 157 -4.85 -36.04 -9.67
N PHE A 158 -4.14 -34.93 -9.86
CA PHE A 158 -3.76 -34.00 -8.80
C PHE A 158 -4.62 -32.73 -8.78
N ALA A 159 -5.59 -32.59 -9.69
CA ALA A 159 -6.50 -31.45 -9.72
C ALA A 159 -7.51 -31.53 -8.57
N ARG A 160 -7.90 -30.37 -8.04
CA ARG A 160 -9.10 -30.28 -7.22
C ARG A 160 -10.34 -30.48 -8.10
N PRO A 161 -11.43 -31.06 -7.58
CA PRO A 161 -12.70 -31.11 -8.30
C PRO A 161 -13.12 -29.72 -8.78
N LYS A 162 -13.72 -29.65 -9.98
CA LYS A 162 -14.26 -28.41 -10.51
C LYS A 162 -15.67 -28.19 -9.97
N GLU A 163 -15.88 -27.06 -9.31
CA GLU A 163 -17.21 -26.63 -8.91
C GLU A 163 -18.09 -26.33 -10.14
N PRO A 164 -19.38 -26.65 -10.10
CA PRO A 164 -20.32 -26.22 -11.13
C PRO A 164 -20.53 -24.70 -11.07
N HIS A 165 -21.03 -24.11 -12.16
CA HIS A 165 -21.51 -22.71 -12.20
C HIS A 165 -20.48 -21.61 -11.83
N GLN A 166 -19.19 -21.78 -12.17
CA GLN A 166 -18.13 -20.78 -11.92
C GLN A 166 -18.27 -19.46 -12.69
N GLN A 167 -19.27 -19.30 -13.56
CA GLN A 167 -19.45 -18.09 -14.35
C GLN A 167 -19.62 -16.85 -13.47
N LEU A 168 -20.41 -16.94 -12.40
CA LEU A 168 -20.61 -15.81 -11.48
C LEU A 168 -19.32 -15.44 -10.76
N PHE A 169 -18.56 -16.43 -10.28
CA PHE A 169 -17.25 -16.22 -9.68
C PHE A 169 -16.31 -15.45 -10.63
N HIS A 170 -16.16 -15.92 -11.87
CA HIS A 170 -15.33 -15.24 -12.86
C HIS A 170 -15.83 -13.82 -13.17
N ASN A 171 -17.15 -13.62 -13.25
CA ASN A 171 -17.73 -12.30 -13.46
C ASN A 171 -17.42 -11.34 -12.31
N ILE A 172 -17.52 -11.79 -11.06
CA ILE A 172 -17.18 -10.98 -9.88
C ILE A 172 -15.69 -10.60 -9.92
N ILE A 173 -14.80 -11.57 -10.14
CA ILE A 173 -13.35 -11.31 -10.18
C ILE A 173 -12.97 -10.32 -11.29
N ALA A 174 -13.59 -10.43 -12.47
CA ALA A 174 -13.31 -9.56 -13.61
C ALA A 174 -13.86 -8.13 -13.42
N ASN A 175 -15.02 -7.97 -12.76
CA ASN A 175 -15.75 -6.71 -12.72
C ASN A 175 -15.72 -5.98 -11.37
N ARG A 176 -15.26 -6.62 -10.28
CA ARG A 176 -15.11 -5.96 -8.97
C ARG A 176 -14.24 -4.71 -9.07
N ASP A 177 -14.59 -3.68 -8.31
CA ASP A 177 -13.95 -2.36 -8.30
C ASP A 177 -13.55 -1.95 -6.89
N ILE A 178 -12.85 -0.84 -6.73
CA ILE A 178 -12.67 -0.24 -5.40
C ILE A 178 -14.04 0.22 -4.90
N ILE A 179 -14.37 -0.11 -3.64
CA ILE A 179 -15.64 0.27 -3.04
C ILE A 179 -15.85 1.81 -3.10
N PRO A 180 -17.04 2.32 -3.48
CA PRO A 180 -17.27 3.74 -3.70
C PRO A 180 -16.82 4.65 -2.55
N GLU A 181 -17.04 4.20 -1.31
CA GLU A 181 -16.70 4.90 -0.08
C GLU A 181 -15.18 5.10 0.13
N SER A 182 -14.35 4.33 -0.57
CA SER A 182 -12.88 4.38 -0.50
C SER A 182 -12.22 4.62 -1.88
N ARG A 183 -12.94 5.20 -2.85
CA ARG A 183 -12.36 5.50 -4.16
C ARG A 183 -11.18 6.48 -4.07
N PRO A 184 -10.18 6.35 -4.96
CA PRO A 184 -9.10 7.31 -5.08
C PRO A 184 -9.61 8.74 -5.30
N GLN A 185 -9.09 9.68 -4.54
CA GLN A 185 -9.35 11.12 -4.68
C GLN A 185 -8.17 11.83 -5.35
N GLU A 186 -8.32 13.13 -5.59
CA GLU A 186 -7.21 13.98 -6.03
C GLU A 186 -6.08 13.95 -4.98
N GLY A 187 -4.84 13.78 -5.43
CA GLY A 187 -3.67 13.63 -4.57
C GLY A 187 -3.36 12.20 -4.13
N ASP A 188 -4.32 11.27 -4.19
CA ASP A 188 -4.07 9.85 -3.95
C ASP A 188 -3.28 9.23 -5.12
N HIS A 189 -2.60 8.11 -4.84
CA HIS A 189 -1.92 7.30 -5.85
C HIS A 189 -2.61 5.94 -6.04
N VAL A 190 -2.46 5.34 -7.23
CA VAL A 190 -2.90 3.97 -7.52
C VAL A 190 -1.70 3.20 -8.08
N ILE A 191 -1.41 2.01 -7.55
CA ILE A 191 -0.26 1.19 -7.98
C ILE A 191 -0.71 -0.18 -8.50
N VAL A 192 0.15 -0.81 -9.31
CA VAL A 192 -0.05 -2.16 -9.87
C VAL A 192 1.03 -3.16 -9.51
N THR A 193 2.22 -2.70 -9.09
CA THR A 193 3.38 -3.56 -8.78
C THR A 193 4.15 -3.03 -7.57
N GLY A 194 4.91 -3.91 -6.93
CA GLY A 194 5.86 -3.54 -5.89
C GLY A 194 6.93 -2.57 -6.40
N ASP A 195 7.40 -2.73 -7.64
CA ASP A 195 8.42 -1.85 -8.24
C ASP A 195 7.91 -0.44 -8.49
N GLN A 196 6.65 -0.28 -8.92
CA GLN A 196 5.99 1.01 -8.99
C GLN A 196 5.87 1.65 -7.60
N LEU A 197 5.39 0.88 -6.61
CA LEU A 197 5.27 1.35 -5.24
C LEU A 197 6.63 1.84 -4.71
N HIS A 198 7.70 1.06 -4.84
CA HIS A 198 9.03 1.44 -4.38
C HIS A 198 9.54 2.74 -5.04
N ARG A 199 9.28 2.95 -6.33
CA ARG A 199 9.66 4.20 -7.02
C ARG A 199 8.92 5.41 -6.45
N LEU A 200 7.62 5.27 -6.20
CA LEU A 200 6.81 6.31 -5.56
C LEU A 200 7.34 6.62 -4.14
N LEU A 201 7.54 5.59 -3.31
CA LEU A 201 8.06 5.73 -1.94
C LEU A 201 9.44 6.41 -1.92
N LYS A 202 10.34 5.97 -2.80
CA LYS A 202 11.68 6.56 -2.96
C LYS A 202 11.63 8.02 -3.37
N HIS A 203 10.76 8.37 -4.32
CA HIS A 203 10.59 9.76 -4.77
C HIS A 203 10.10 10.66 -3.63
N LYS A 204 9.13 10.18 -2.84
CA LYS A 204 8.58 10.91 -1.70
C LYS A 204 9.40 10.81 -0.41
N LYS A 205 10.46 9.99 -0.38
CA LYS A 205 11.28 9.69 0.82
C LYS A 205 10.48 9.10 1.98
N ILE A 206 9.46 8.30 1.64
CA ILE A 206 8.61 7.58 2.59
C ILE A 206 9.32 6.31 3.04
N LEU A 207 9.25 6.03 4.34
CA LEU A 207 9.93 4.92 5.00
C LEU A 207 8.96 4.03 5.81
N GLN A 208 7.92 4.61 6.42
CA GLN A 208 6.94 3.87 7.23
C GLN A 208 5.63 3.66 6.46
N LEU A 209 5.22 2.39 6.32
CA LEU A 209 4.10 1.96 5.49
C LEU A 209 2.99 1.38 6.36
N PHE A 210 1.88 2.10 6.50
CA PHE A 210 0.68 1.62 7.19
C PHE A 210 -0.21 0.86 6.20
N TYR A 211 -0.44 -0.43 6.44
CA TYR A 211 -1.25 -1.28 5.60
C TYR A 211 -2.67 -1.45 6.18
N ALA A 212 -3.67 -1.22 5.35
CA ALA A 212 -5.08 -1.47 5.60
C ALA A 212 -5.70 -2.16 4.37
N GLY A 213 -6.84 -2.85 4.55
CA GLY A 213 -7.51 -3.57 3.47
C GLY A 213 -7.44 -5.09 3.64
N PHE A 214 -7.58 -5.85 2.55
CA PHE A 214 -7.94 -7.27 2.63
C PHE A 214 -7.16 -8.17 1.67
N ALA A 215 -6.97 -9.46 1.96
CA ALA A 215 -7.20 -10.10 3.26
C ALA A 215 -5.88 -10.18 4.06
N ALA A 216 -5.97 -10.16 5.39
CA ALA A 216 -4.83 -10.18 6.32
C ALA A 216 -3.93 -11.42 6.16
N ASN A 217 -4.48 -12.55 5.73
CA ASN A 217 -3.77 -13.81 5.49
C ASN A 217 -3.44 -14.07 4.01
N MET A 218 -3.71 -13.11 3.12
CA MET A 218 -3.52 -13.27 1.67
C MET A 218 -2.83 -12.05 1.06
N CYS A 219 -3.58 -11.13 0.45
CA CYS A 219 -3.01 -10.07 -0.37
C CYS A 219 -2.16 -9.09 0.44
N VAL A 220 -2.59 -8.72 1.65
CA VAL A 220 -1.89 -7.74 2.50
C VAL A 220 -0.42 -8.15 2.74
N PRO A 221 -0.11 -9.38 3.20
CA PRO A 221 1.27 -9.82 3.36
C PRO A 221 1.97 -10.27 2.06
N PHE A 222 1.27 -10.88 1.11
CA PHE A 222 1.91 -11.68 0.03
C PHE A 222 1.87 -11.10 -1.38
N ARG A 223 1.17 -9.98 -1.64
CA ARG A 223 1.36 -9.27 -2.92
C ARG A 223 2.83 -8.86 -3.06
N ASP A 224 3.29 -8.65 -4.28
CA ASP A 224 4.63 -8.11 -4.53
C ASP A 224 4.79 -6.66 -4.00
N TYR A 225 3.67 -5.96 -3.81
CA TYR A 225 3.54 -4.70 -3.08
C TYR A 225 3.07 -4.86 -1.61
N GLY A 226 2.97 -6.10 -1.11
CA GLY A 226 2.53 -6.45 0.23
C GLY A 226 3.63 -6.33 1.29
N MET A 227 3.23 -6.50 2.56
CA MET A 227 4.11 -6.21 3.71
C MET A 227 5.42 -6.98 3.69
N ARG A 228 5.43 -8.27 3.33
CA ARG A 228 6.66 -9.09 3.32
C ARG A 228 7.65 -8.58 2.28
N ALA A 229 7.18 -8.35 1.05
CA ALA A 229 8.01 -7.86 -0.04
C ALA A 229 8.60 -6.46 0.24
N LEU A 230 7.89 -5.60 0.95
CA LEU A 230 8.38 -4.25 1.31
C LEU A 230 9.28 -4.29 2.54
N THR A 231 9.05 -5.20 3.49
CA THR A 231 9.97 -5.47 4.60
C THR A 231 11.32 -5.98 4.07
N ASP A 232 11.30 -6.91 3.10
CA ASP A 232 12.52 -7.41 2.45
C ASP A 232 13.32 -6.31 1.73
N ARG A 233 12.65 -5.21 1.36
CA ARG A 233 13.27 -4.01 0.77
C ARG A 233 13.76 -3.00 1.82
N GLY A 234 13.54 -3.26 3.11
CA GLY A 234 13.98 -2.43 4.22
C GLY A 234 13.01 -1.32 4.63
N TYR A 235 11.74 -1.39 4.24
CA TYR A 235 10.70 -0.48 4.76
C TYR A 235 10.18 -0.97 6.12
N ASP A 236 9.80 -0.03 6.98
CA ASP A 236 9.02 -0.36 8.16
C ASP A 236 7.58 -0.60 7.73
N THR A 237 7.07 -1.82 7.92
CA THR A 237 5.68 -2.15 7.60
C THR A 237 4.85 -2.31 8.86
N ILE A 238 3.69 -1.66 8.88
CA ILE A 238 2.81 -1.59 10.05
C ILE A 238 1.40 -1.97 9.62
N LEU A 239 0.86 -3.06 10.14
CA LEU A 239 -0.55 -3.42 9.92
C LEU A 239 -1.46 -2.56 10.79
N VAL A 240 -2.46 -1.93 10.18
CA VAL A 240 -3.56 -1.32 10.92
C VAL A 240 -4.58 -2.40 11.22
N ARG A 241 -4.42 -3.06 12.36
CA ARG A 241 -5.00 -4.39 12.65
C ARG A 241 -6.53 -4.41 12.76
N ASP A 242 -7.17 -3.28 13.01
CA ASP A 242 -8.63 -3.11 13.01
C ASP A 242 -9.18 -2.60 11.66
N CYS A 243 -8.32 -2.40 10.67
CA CYS A 243 -8.63 -2.04 9.29
C CYS A 243 -8.43 -3.22 8.32
N THR A 244 -8.57 -4.46 8.80
CA THR A 244 -8.40 -5.67 7.99
C THR A 244 -9.21 -6.84 8.53
N SER A 245 -9.35 -7.89 7.73
CA SER A 245 -9.74 -9.23 8.19
C SER A 245 -9.14 -10.29 7.27
N ALA A 246 -8.98 -11.51 7.77
CA ALA A 246 -8.64 -12.67 6.96
C ALA A 246 -9.87 -13.18 6.17
N ILE A 247 -9.60 -14.03 5.17
CA ILE A 247 -10.59 -15.01 4.72
C ILE A 247 -10.58 -16.12 5.77
N GLU A 248 -11.69 -16.22 6.50
CA GLU A 248 -11.93 -17.27 7.49
C GLU A 248 -12.37 -18.57 6.81
N VAL A 249 -12.21 -19.68 7.53
CA VAL A 249 -12.75 -21.00 7.14
C VAL A 249 -13.84 -21.40 8.14
N GLU A 250 -14.56 -22.49 7.86
CA GLU A 250 -15.68 -22.94 8.70
C GLU A 250 -15.30 -23.06 10.18
N ASP A 251 -14.16 -23.68 10.48
CA ASP A 251 -13.67 -23.84 11.86
C ASP A 251 -13.24 -22.53 12.57
N THR A 252 -13.02 -21.44 11.83
CA THR A 252 -12.47 -20.18 12.39
C THR A 252 -13.40 -18.99 12.20
N PHE A 253 -14.54 -19.17 11.54
CA PHE A 253 -15.40 -18.08 11.11
C PHE A 253 -16.02 -17.31 12.28
N ASP A 254 -16.45 -18.03 13.32
CA ASP A 254 -17.14 -17.42 14.46
C ASP A 254 -16.18 -16.64 15.37
N ASP A 255 -14.96 -17.16 15.58
CA ASP A 255 -13.98 -16.58 16.51
C ASP A 255 -12.89 -15.73 15.83
N PHE A 256 -12.87 -15.71 14.49
CA PHE A 256 -11.90 -14.96 13.68
C PHE A 256 -10.43 -15.37 13.91
N ASP A 257 -10.20 -16.66 14.14
CA ASP A 257 -8.88 -17.16 14.49
C ASP A 257 -7.85 -16.96 13.37
N LEU A 258 -8.22 -17.02 12.08
CA LEU A 258 -7.25 -16.72 11.01
C LEU A 258 -6.91 -15.24 10.96
N THR A 259 -7.86 -14.35 11.23
CA THR A 259 -7.58 -12.91 11.37
C THR A 259 -6.63 -12.66 12.53
N ARG A 260 -6.90 -13.26 13.70
CA ARG A 260 -6.03 -13.16 14.88
C ARG A 260 -4.63 -13.70 14.58
N ASN A 261 -4.52 -14.86 13.95
CA ASN A 261 -3.24 -15.49 13.61
C ASN A 261 -2.46 -14.67 12.58
N ALA A 262 -3.12 -14.05 11.61
CA ALA A 262 -2.46 -13.16 10.64
C ALA A 262 -1.87 -11.90 11.31
N ILE A 263 -2.55 -11.35 12.32
CA ILE A 263 -2.02 -10.24 13.13
C ILE A 263 -0.80 -10.70 13.93
N ILE A 264 -0.86 -11.86 14.59
CA ILE A 264 0.27 -12.43 15.32
C ILE A 264 1.45 -12.70 14.39
N ASP A 265 1.22 -13.32 13.23
CA ASP A 265 2.24 -13.58 12.22
C ASP A 265 2.93 -12.29 11.75
N THR A 266 2.15 -11.22 11.57
CA THR A 266 2.67 -9.90 11.24
C THR A 266 3.57 -9.36 12.36
N GLU A 267 3.06 -9.32 13.59
CA GLU A 267 3.75 -8.79 14.77
C GLU A 267 4.99 -9.63 15.16
N LEU A 268 5.04 -10.90 14.75
CA LEU A 268 6.12 -11.83 15.05
C LEU A 268 7.18 -11.89 13.95
N THR A 269 6.79 -11.87 12.67
CA THR A 269 7.70 -12.23 11.57
C THR A 269 7.84 -11.18 10.47
N VAL A 270 6.96 -10.18 10.41
CA VAL A 270 6.92 -9.22 9.29
C VAL A 270 7.29 -7.82 9.75
N GLY A 271 6.61 -7.30 10.76
CA GLY A 271 6.79 -5.92 11.16
C GLY A 271 6.00 -5.61 12.42
N TYR A 272 5.23 -4.53 12.37
CA TYR A 272 4.53 -4.02 13.53
C TYR A 272 3.02 -3.96 13.29
N SER A 273 2.25 -3.65 14.33
CA SER A 273 0.85 -3.28 14.18
C SER A 273 0.44 -2.07 15.03
N THR A 274 -0.57 -1.34 14.56
CA THR A 274 -1.24 -0.24 15.30
C THR A 274 -2.76 -0.30 15.07
N THR A 275 -3.55 0.60 15.64
CA THR A 275 -4.99 0.75 15.33
C THR A 275 -5.30 2.02 14.55
N SER A 276 -6.45 2.03 13.86
CA SER A 276 -6.95 3.25 13.23
C SER A 276 -7.24 4.34 14.26
N ALA A 277 -7.73 3.97 15.45
CA ALA A 277 -7.98 4.92 16.54
C ALA A 277 -6.68 5.60 17.01
N ASP A 278 -5.60 4.85 17.19
CA ASP A 278 -4.31 5.42 17.59
C ASP A 278 -3.79 6.42 16.54
N LEU A 279 -3.87 6.07 15.26
CA LEU A 279 -3.45 6.94 14.15
C LEU A 279 -4.34 8.20 14.01
N ILE A 280 -5.66 8.05 14.12
CA ILE A 280 -6.59 9.19 14.06
C ILE A 280 -6.33 10.13 15.23
N ASN A 281 -6.24 9.60 16.46
CA ASN A 281 -5.94 10.40 17.64
C ASN A 281 -4.57 11.10 17.55
N ALA A 282 -3.57 10.44 16.97
CA ALA A 282 -2.26 11.03 16.74
C ALA A 282 -2.32 12.17 15.72
N SER A 283 -3.11 12.02 14.65
CA SER A 283 -3.33 13.07 13.65
C SER A 283 -4.04 14.30 14.21
N GLU A 284 -5.01 14.11 15.11
CA GLU A 284 -5.80 15.19 15.73
C GLU A 284 -4.97 16.02 16.72
N LYS A 285 -3.97 15.43 17.36
CA LYS A 285 -3.05 16.14 18.26
C LYS A 285 -1.98 16.94 17.53
N ALA A 286 -1.77 16.65 16.25
CA ALA A 286 -0.70 17.20 15.42
C ALA A 286 -1.15 18.40 14.58
N GLY A 287 -2.46 18.54 14.34
CA GLY A 287 -3.10 19.70 13.69
C GLY A 287 -3.57 20.75 14.68
#